data_AF-A0A198GDC4-F1
#
_entry.id   AF-A0A198GDC4-F1
#
_cell.length_a   1.000
_cell.length_b   1.000
_cell.length_c   1.000
_cell.angle_alpha   90.00
_cell.angle_beta   90.00
_cell.angle_gamma   90.00
#
_symmetry.space_group_name_H-M   'P 1'
#
loop_
_entity.id
_entity.type
_entity.pdbx_description
1 polymer ?
#
loop_
_entity_poly.entity_id
_entity_poly.type
_entity_poly.pdbx_seq_one_letter_code
_entity_poly.pdbx_strand_id
1 'polypeptide(L)' 'MRITTTVKNKDDVELIAYSHWCLSNFIDLQYKECAYSHNNMQVWIIRKKNENISVKGYRV' A
#
# COMPACT_ATOMS: atom_id res chain seq x y z
N MET A 1 12.37 -5.33 9.94
CA MET A 1 11.35 -5.01 8.92
C MET A 1 10.99 -3.53 9.00
N ARG A 2 11.13 -2.79 7.91
CA ARG A 2 10.68 -1.39 7.79
C ARG A 2 9.60 -1.29 6.72
N ILE A 3 8.54 -0.54 7.02
CA ILE A 3 7.47 -0.22 6.07
C ILE A 3 7.66 1.23 5.61
N THR A 4 7.64 1.45 4.31
CA THR A 4 7.72 2.78 3.71
C THR A 4 6.47 3.01 2.88
N THR A 5 5.68 4.01 3.27
CA THR A 5 4.44 4.38 2.59
C THR A 5 4.64 5.70 1.86
N THR A 6 4.30 5.73 0.59
CA THR A 6 4.31 6.95 -0.23
C THR A 6 2.92 7.13 -0.82
N VAL A 7 2.24 8.20 -0.41
CA VAL A 7 0.95 8.61 -0.94
C VAL A 7 1.14 9.94 -1.67
N LYS A 8 0.67 10.04 -2.92
CA LYS A 8 0.92 11.22 -3.77
C LYS A 8 0.34 12.52 -3.17
N ASN A 9 -0.82 12.43 -2.51
CA ASN A 9 -1.43 13.53 -1.79
C ASN A 9 -1.55 13.17 -0.30
N LYS A 10 -0.80 13.88 0.55
CA LYS A 10 -0.77 13.65 2.00
C LYS A 10 -2.06 14.04 2.72
N ASP A 11 -2.91 14.84 2.07
CA ASP A 11 -4.18 15.30 2.62
C ASP A 11 -5.36 14.44 2.12
N ASP A 12 -5.10 13.45 1.26
CA ASP A 12 -6.09 12.48 0.80
C ASP A 12 -6.28 11.39 1.86
N VAL A 13 -7.05 11.74 2.89
CA VAL A 13 -7.32 10.88 4.06
C VAL A 13 -7.92 9.53 3.64
N GLU A 14 -8.78 9.51 2.63
CA GLU A 14 -9.40 8.29 2.13
C GLU A 14 -8.36 7.36 1.49
N LEU A 15 -7.47 7.89 0.64
CA LEU A 15 -6.38 7.11 0.04
C LEU A 15 -5.39 6.59 1.10
N ILE A 16 -5.13 7.38 2.14
CA ILE A 16 -4.29 6.96 3.27
C ILE A 16 -4.95 5.80 4.04
N ALA A 17 -6.23 5.91 4.36
CA ALA A 17 -6.98 4.85 5.04
C ALA A 17 -7.02 3.57 4.19
N TYR A 18 -7.30 3.70 2.90
CA TYR A 18 -7.32 2.60 1.96
C TYR A 18 -5.95 1.91 1.83
N SER A 19 -4.87 2.69 1.76
CA SER A 19 -3.49 2.17 1.72
C SER A 19 -3.13 1.36 2.96
N HIS A 20 -3.59 1.78 4.15
CA HIS A 20 -3.39 1.02 5.39
C HIS A 20 -4.19 -0.29 5.40
N TRP A 21 -5.44 -0.27 4.93
CA TRP A 21 -6.25 -1.48 4.84
C TRP A 21 -5.61 -2.52 3.90
N CYS A 22 -5.15 -2.06 2.72
CA CYS A 22 -4.43 -2.92 1.77
C CYS A 22 -3.15 -3.51 2.37
N LEU A 23 -2.40 -2.73 3.15
CA LEU A 23 -1.18 -3.20 3.82
C LEU A 23 -1.48 -4.29 4.86
N SER A 24 -2.54 -4.14 5.65
CA SER A 24 -2.93 -5.18 6.62
C SER A 24 -3.22 -6.49 5.91
N ASN A 25 -4.07 -6.44 4.88
CA ASN A 25 -4.43 -7.61 4.09
C ASN A 25 -3.20 -8.27 3.42
N PHE A 26 -2.28 -7.47 2.89
CA PHE A 26 -1.04 -7.94 2.29
C PHE A 26 -0.14 -8.70 3.28
N ILE A 27 -0.06 -8.22 4.53
CA ILE A 27 0.71 -8.86 5.59
C ILE A 27 0.07 -10.18 5.99
N ASP A 28 -1.24 -10.19 6.22
CA ASP A 28 -2.01 -11.37 6.65
C ASP A 28 -1.90 -12.52 5.65
N LEU A 29 -1.99 -12.20 4.35
CA LEU A 29 -1.91 -13.17 3.26
C LEU A 29 -0.47 -13.52 2.85
N GLN A 30 0.52 -12.91 3.50
CA GLN A 30 1.95 -13.11 3.25
C GLN A 30 2.37 -12.96 1.77
N TYR A 31 1.73 -12.03 1.06
CA TYR A 31 2.08 -11.79 -0.34
C TYR A 31 3.50 -11.23 -0.48
N LYS A 32 4.12 -11.55 -1.63
CA LYS A 32 5.38 -10.95 -2.05
C LYS A 32 5.16 -9.60 -2.76
N GLU A 33 4.08 -9.51 -3.52
CA GLU A 33 3.70 -8.34 -4.30
C GLU A 33 2.20 -8.39 -4.57
N CYS A 34 1.52 -7.24 -4.45
CA CYS A 34 0.09 -7.13 -4.74
C CYS A 34 -0.27 -5.70 -5.16
N ALA A 35 -1.26 -5.59 -6.04
CA ALA A 35 -1.87 -4.33 -6.44
C ALA A 35 -3.37 -4.36 -6.08
N TYR A 36 -3.83 -3.31 -5.43
CA TYR A 36 -5.21 -3.12 -5.00
C TYR A 36 -5.81 -1.93 -5.75
N SER A 37 -7.11 -2.03 -6.06
CA SER A 37 -7.87 -0.96 -6.69
C SER A 37 -9.23 -0.80 -6.01
N HIS A 38 -9.65 0.44 -5.80
CA HIS A 38 -10.98 0.77 -5.30
C HIS A 38 -11.38 2.15 -5.82
N ASN A 39 -12.48 2.23 -6.58
CA ASN A 39 -12.89 3.44 -7.28
C ASN A 39 -11.74 4.03 -8.12
N ASN A 40 -11.34 5.28 -7.85
CA ASN A 40 -10.22 5.93 -8.50
C ASN A 40 -8.90 5.84 -7.70
N MET A 41 -8.83 5.01 -6.67
CA MET A 41 -7.63 4.79 -5.85
C MET A 41 -6.93 3.50 -6.24
N GLN A 42 -5.60 3.55 -6.28
CA GLN A 42 -4.74 2.39 -6.54
C GLN A 42 -3.61 2.34 -5.51
N VAL A 43 -3.31 1.13 -5.02
CA VAL A 43 -2.25 0.89 -4.04
C VAL A 43 -1.40 -0.29 -4.49
N TRP A 44 -0.10 -0.08 -4.64
CA TRP A 44 0.87 -1.13 -4.96
C TRP A 44 1.77 -1.39 -3.76
N ILE A 45 1.80 -2.65 -3.32
CA ILE A 45 2.60 -3.11 -2.18
C ILE A 45 3.60 -4.19 -2.63
N ILE A 46 4.87 -4.04 -2.23
CA ILE A 46 5.94 -4.98 -2.55
C ILE A 46 6.75 -5.28 -1.28
N ARG A 47 6.94 -6.58 -0.99
CA ARG A 47 7.89 -7.09 0.01
C ARG A 47 9.25 -7.34 -0.67
N LYS A 48 10.28 -6.60 -0.25
CA LYS A 48 11.65 -6.69 -0.78
C LYS A 48 12.37 -7.90 -0.17
N LYS A 49 13.50 -8.29 -0.76
CA LYS A 49 14.35 -9.41 -0.29
C LYS A 49 14.84 -9.28 1.17
N ASN A 50 14.90 -8.07 1.70
CA ASN A 50 15.28 -7.79 3.09
C ASN A 50 14.08 -7.67 4.04
N GLU A 51 12.93 -8.23 3.64
CA GLU A 51 11.64 -8.16 4.34
C GLU A 51 11.06 -6.74 4.51
N ASN A 52 11.67 -5.71 3.91
CA ASN A 52 11.09 -4.36 3.94
C ASN A 52 9.90 -4.27 2.97
N ILE A 53 8.87 -3.53 3.38
CA ILE A 53 7.65 -3.35 2.60
C ILE A 53 7.62 -1.93 2.04
N SER A 54 7.34 -1.82 0.75
CA SER A 54 7.08 -0.55 0.06
C SER A 54 5.61 -0.48 -0.30
N VAL A 55 4.92 0.59 0.11
CA VAL A 55 3.52 0.88 -0.21
C VAL A 55 3.48 2.16 -1.04
N LYS A 56 2.85 2.12 -2.21
CA LYS A 56 2.65 3.29 -3.07
C LYS A 56 1.16 3.46 -3.37
N GLY A 57 0.57 4.53 -2.86
CA GLY A 57 -0.83 4.89 -3.08
C GLY A 57 -0.96 6.11 -4.00
N TYR A 58 -1.87 6.04 -4.97
CA TYR A 58 -2.23 7.18 -5.81
C TYR A 58 -3.72 7.17 -6.17
N ARG A 59 -4.27 8.36 -6.37
CA ARG A 59 -5.61 8.58 -6.91
C ARG A 59 -5.48 9.08 -8.35
N VAL A 60 -6.28 8.51 -9.25
CA VAL A 60 -6.39 8.90 -10.66
C VAL A 60 -7.43 10.00 -10.80
#